data_AF-A0A562JRB6-F1
#
_entry.id   AF-A0A562JRB6-F1
#
_cell.length_a   1.000
_cell.length_b   1.000
_cell.length_c   1.000
_cell.angle_alpha   90.00
_cell.angle_beta   90.00
_cell.angle_gamma   90.00
#
_symmetry.space_group_name_H-M   'P 1'
#
loop_
_entity.id
_entity.type
_entity.pdbx_description
1 polymer ?
#
loop_
_entity_poly.entity_id
_entity_poly.type
_entity_poly.pdbx_seq_one_letter_code
_entity_poly.pdbx_strand_id
1 'polypeptide(L)' 'MNKSLVKILVKAKELNKWVPARFLAKYGIQNVNLLKLEDADLILTKRSKSEGLLLKLTLKGYYYFNK' A
#
# COMPACT_ATOMS: atom_id res chain seq x y z
N MET A 1 10.82 -2.10 -0.38
CA MET A 1 9.89 -1.27 -1.19
C MET A 1 10.60 -0.02 -1.67
N ASN A 2 10.20 0.53 -2.82
CA ASN A 2 10.71 1.80 -3.35
C ASN A 2 10.29 2.99 -2.44
N LYS A 3 11.16 4.00 -2.25
CA LYS A 3 10.89 5.17 -1.40
C LYS A 3 9.65 5.97 -1.84
N SER A 4 9.45 6.16 -3.14
CA SER A 4 8.28 6.88 -3.68
C SER A 4 6.99 6.13 -3.43
N LEU A 5 7.01 4.80 -3.57
CA LEU A 5 5.86 3.94 -3.27
C LEU A 5 5.44 4.07 -1.80
N VAL A 6 6.42 4.01 -0.89
CA VAL A 6 6.20 4.20 0.54
C VAL A 6 5.58 5.57 0.81
N LYS A 7 6.15 6.65 0.25
CA LYS A 7 5.64 8.02 0.44
C LYS A 7 4.18 8.18 0.02
N ILE A 8 3.78 7.54 -1.08
CA ILE A 8 2.39 7.58 -1.56
C ILE A 8 1.46 6.85 -0.58
N LEU A 9 1.84 5.67 -0.11
CA LEU A 9 1.04 4.88 0.82
C LEU A 9 0.91 5.54 2.19
N VAL A 10 1.99 6.17 2.69
CA VAL A 10 2.00 6.96 3.92
C VAL A 10 1.04 8.14 3.80
N LYS A 11 1.17 8.96 2.75
CA LYS A 11 0.24 10.08 2.51
C LYS A 11 -1.21 9.64 2.34
N ALA A 12 -1.45 8.52 1.65
CA ALA A 12 -2.79 7.99 1.51
C ALA A 12 -3.39 7.57 2.85
N LYS A 13 -2.58 7.03 3.77
CA LYS A 13 -3.00 6.68 5.12
C LYS A 13 -3.31 7.91 5.97
N GLU A 14 -2.52 8.98 5.89
CA GLU A 14 -2.82 10.26 6.55
C GLU A 14 -4.19 10.80 6.12
N LEU A 15 -4.54 10.64 4.85
CA LEU A 15 -5.85 11.01 4.29
C LEU A 15 -6.93 9.92 4.47
N ASN A 16 -6.60 8.82 5.14
CA ASN A 16 -7.46 7.64 5.34
C ASN A 16 -7.99 6.97 4.04
N LYS A 17 -7.29 7.15 2.92
CA LYS A 17 -7.70 6.66 1.59
C LYS A 17 -7.12 5.28 1.25
N TRP A 18 -7.82 4.60 0.35
CA TRP A 18 -7.32 3.41 -0.35
C TRP A 18 -6.64 3.83 -1.65
N VAL A 19 -5.57 3.12 -2.04
CA VAL A 19 -4.84 3.39 -3.27
C VAL A 19 -4.96 2.21 -4.23
N PRO A 20 -5.47 2.42 -5.46
CA PRO A 20 -5.44 1.41 -6.49
C PRO A 20 -4.02 1.01 -6.88
N ALA A 21 -3.72 -0.29 -6.87
CA ALA A 21 -2.40 -0.84 -7.20
C ALA A 21 -1.98 -0.47 -8.63
N ARG A 22 -2.93 -0.27 -9.55
CA ARG A 22 -2.67 0.20 -10.92
C ARG A 22 -1.89 1.52 -10.97
N PHE A 23 -2.17 2.45 -10.05
CA PHE A 23 -1.42 3.72 -9.97
C PHE A 23 -0.03 3.56 -9.36
N LEU A 24 0.20 2.43 -8.70
CA LEU A 24 1.47 2.09 -8.05
C LEU A 24 2.39 1.24 -8.93
N ALA A 25 1.91 0.76 -10.09
CA ALA A 25 2.69 -0.02 -11.06
C ALA A 25 3.99 0.67 -11.45
N LYS A 26 3.94 1.98 -11.76
CA LYS A 26 5.11 2.80 -12.10
C LYS A 26 6.13 2.96 -10.96
N TYR A 27 5.76 2.62 -9.73
CA TYR A 27 6.66 2.65 -8.57
C TYR A 27 7.11 1.24 -8.14
N GLY A 28 6.88 0.24 -8.98
CA GLY A 28 7.37 -1.12 -8.77
C GLY A 28 6.57 -1.94 -7.76
N ILE A 29 5.28 -1.64 -7.56
CA ILE A 29 4.41 -2.44 -6.65
C ILE A 29 4.34 -3.92 -7.06
N GLN A 30 4.52 -4.23 -8.35
CA GLN A 30 4.51 -5.59 -8.87
C GLN A 30 5.70 -6.42 -8.35
N ASN A 31 6.79 -5.76 -7.96
CA ASN A 31 7.98 -6.40 -7.38
C ASN A 31 7.89 -6.51 -5.85
N VAL A 32 6.79 -6.06 -5.25
CA VAL A 32 6.57 -6.11 -3.81
C VAL A 32 5.76 -7.35 -3.48
N ASN A 33 6.26 -8.16 -2.55
CA ASN A 33 5.50 -9.28 -2.02
C ASN A 33 4.39 -8.77 -1.09
N LEU A 34 3.20 -8.54 -1.65
CA LEU A 34 2.04 -8.02 -0.92
C LEU A 34 1.55 -8.99 0.14
N LEU A 35 1.57 -10.30 -0.13
CA LEU A 35 1.17 -11.34 0.83
C LEU A 35 2.03 -11.26 2.09
N LYS A 36 3.35 -11.16 1.95
CA LYS A 36 4.27 -11.01 3.10
C LYS A 36 3.98 -9.75 3.92
N LEU A 37 3.51 -8.67 3.28
CA LEU A 37 3.16 -7.44 3.98
C LEU A 37 1.81 -7.53 4.68
N GLU A 38 0.85 -8.28 4.12
CA GLU A 38 -0.42 -8.58 4.76
C GLU A 38 -0.23 -9.52 5.96
N ASP A 39 0.56 -10.58 5.81
CA ASP A 39 0.89 -11.52 6.90
C ASP A 39 1.60 -10.81 8.08
N ALA A 40 2.37 -9.77 7.77
CA ALA A 40 3.03 -8.92 8.77
C ALA A 40 2.10 -7.85 9.39
N ASP A 41 0.83 -7.78 8.96
CA ASP A 41 -0.16 -6.77 9.34
C ASP A 41 0.29 -5.33 9.05
N LEU A 42 1.04 -5.14 7.95
CA LEU A 42 1.53 -3.82 7.53
C LEU A 42 0.60 -3.17 6.50
N ILE A 43 -0.09 -3.97 5.69
CA ILE A 43 -1.03 -3.50 4.69
C ILE A 43 -2.34 -4.28 4.78
N LEU A 44 -3.39 -3.66 4.26
CA LEU A 44 -4.65 -4.31 3.92
C LEU A 44 -4.79 -4.27 2.41
N THR A 45 -5.17 -5.39 1.81
CA THR A 45 -5.64 -5.42 0.43
C THR A 45 -7.15 -5.61 0.35
N LYS A 46 -7.74 -5.07 -0.70
CA LYS A 46 -9.15 -5.29 -1.04
C LYS A 46 -9.30 -5.33 -2.55
N ARG A 47 -10.10 -6.26 -3.07
CA ARG A 47 -10.52 -6.21 -4.49
C ARG A 47 -11.76 -5.32 -4.65
N SER A 48 -11.71 -4.44 -5.64
CA SER A 48 -12.81 -3.61 -6.11
C SER A 48 -13.18 -4.02 -7.55
N LYS A 49 -14.47 -4.02 -7.87
CA LYS A 49 -14.96 -4.34 -9.23
C LYS A 49 -14.54 -3.29 -10.26
N SER A 50 -14.45 -2.01 -9.87
CA SER A 50 -14.11 -0.90 -10.78
C SER A 50 -12.63 -0.55 -10.78
N GLU A 51 -11.96 -0.68 -9.63
CA GLU A 51 -10.60 -0.17 -9.41
C GLU A 51 -9.54 -1.30 -9.32
N GLY A 52 -9.97 -2.57 -9.35
CA GLY A 52 -9.08 -3.71 -9.19
C GLY A 52 -8.55 -3.85 -7.76
N LEU A 53 -7.27 -4.17 -7.62
CA LEU A 53 -6.63 -4.34 -6.31
C LEU A 53 -6.40 -2.97 -5.65
N LEU A 54 -6.92 -2.80 -4.43
CA LEU A 54 -6.73 -1.64 -3.58
C LEU A 54 -5.80 -1.99 -2.42
N LEU A 55 -4.97 -1.02 -2.04
CA LEU A 55 -3.98 -1.12 -0.97
C LEU A 55 -4.21 -0.01 0.06
N LYS A 56 -4.04 -0.33 1.34
CA LYS A 56 -4.05 0.65 2.43
C LYS A 56 -3.09 0.23 3.53
N LEU A 57 -2.38 1.17 4.14
CA LEU A 57 -1.56 0.86 5.30
C LEU A 57 -2.43 0.64 6.55
N THR A 58 -2.04 -0.33 7.36
CA THR A 58 -2.51 -0.42 8.75
C THR A 58 -1.86 0.68 9.58
N LEU A 59 -2.28 0.86 10.83
CA LEU A 59 -1.59 1.79 11.74
C LEU A 59 -0.14 1.31 12.00
N LYS A 60 0.05 0.01 12.16
CA LYS A 60 1.37 -0.63 12.29
C LYS A 60 2.24 -0.38 11.07
N GLY A 61 1.70 -0.60 9.87
CA GLY A 61 2.40 -0.34 8.62
C GLY A 61 2.78 1.13 8.44
N TYR A 62 1.91 2.05 8.84
CA TYR A 62 2.24 3.48 8.84
C TYR A 62 3.48 3.78 9.68
N TYR A 63 3.50 3.35 10.95
CA TYR A 63 4.67 3.56 11.81
C TYR A 63 5.91 2.82 11.33
N TYR A 64 5.75 1.65 10.71
CA TYR A 64 6.86 0.90 10.15
C TYR A 64 7.54 1.65 8.99
N PHE A 65 6.74 2.26 8.11
CA PHE A 65 7.22 2.90 6.89
C PHE A 65 7.48 4.42 7.03
N ASN A 66 6.92 5.07 8.06
CA ASN A 66 7.07 6.50 8.32
C ASN A 66 8.20 6.79 9.34
N LYS A 67 9.36 6.16 9.14
CA LYS A 67 10.58 6.38 9.92
C LYS A 67 11.58 7.23 9.14
#